data_AF-A0A9D8N0R7-F1
#
_entry.id   AF-A0A9D8N0R7-F1
#
_cell.length_a   1.000
_cell.length_b   1.000
_cell.length_c   1.000
_cell.angle_alpha   90.00
_cell.angle_beta   90.00
_cell.angle_gamma   90.00
#
_symmetry.space_group_name_H-M   'P 1'
#
loop_
_entity.id
_entity.type
_entity.pdbx_description
1 polymer ?
#
loop_
_entity_poly.entity_id
_entity_poly.type
_entity_poly.pdbx_seq_one_letter_code
_entity_poly.pdbx_strand_id
1 'polypeptide(L)'
;MDKKFDIGDFINAKTQRSVLNDLTERVKKRRKEMKFTQKELAARSGVSYASVRRFETCGEISLSSLMSIAAALDCLEDFDGLFAKKAILNLKDFEG
;
A
#
# COMPACT_ATOMS: atom_id res chain seq x y z
N MET A 1 1.39 22.20 22.24
CA MET A 1 0.98 21.32 21.12
C MET A 1 1.93 21.59 19.98
N ASP A 2 3.00 20.81 19.90
CA ASP A 2 3.99 20.96 18.83
C ASP A 2 3.43 20.35 17.55
N LYS A 3 2.78 21.18 16.72
CA LYS A 3 2.51 20.81 15.34
C LYS A 3 3.84 20.85 14.61
N LYS A 4 4.50 19.70 14.55
CA LYS A 4 5.66 19.48 13.71
C LYS A 4 5.15 19.38 12.27
N PHE A 5 5.10 20.52 11.58
CA PHE A 5 4.83 20.53 10.15
C PHE A 5 6.00 19.84 9.45
N ASP A 6 5.70 18.79 8.70
CA ASP A 6 6.71 18.09 7.93
C ASP A 6 6.97 18.91 6.66
N ILE A 7 8.21 18.97 6.20
CA ILE A 7 8.55 19.63 4.92
C ILE A 7 7.75 19.02 3.76
N GLY A 8 7.29 17.78 3.90
CA GLY A 8 6.36 17.13 2.98
C GLY A 8 4.96 17.78 2.86
N ASP A 9 4.55 18.62 3.81
CA ASP A 9 3.23 19.30 3.78
C ASP A 9 3.18 20.42 2.74
N PHE A 10 4.33 20.90 2.25
CA PHE A 10 4.46 22.05 1.35
C PHE A 10 5.08 21.73 0.00
N ILE A 11 5.47 20.46 -0.24
CA ILE A 11 6.03 20.00 -1.50
C ILE A 11 5.03 19.08 -2.18
N ASN A 12 4.44 19.53 -3.30
CA ASN A 12 3.46 18.77 -4.09
C ASN A 12 4.07 17.58 -4.87
N ALA A 13 5.33 17.23 -4.59
CA ALA A 13 6.04 16.11 -5.21
C ALA A 13 6.09 14.91 -4.25
N LYS A 14 5.39 13.83 -4.61
CA LYS A 14 5.47 12.56 -3.90
C LYS A 14 6.88 11.97 -4.04
N THR A 15 7.49 11.60 -2.91
CA THR A 15 8.76 10.86 -2.88
C THR A 15 8.48 9.37 -2.76
N GLN A 16 9.44 8.52 -3.11
CA GLN A 16 9.31 7.07 -2.91
C GLN A 16 8.94 6.73 -1.46
N ARG A 17 9.53 7.45 -0.50
CA ARG A 17 9.26 7.27 0.93
C ARG A 17 7.82 7.65 1.29
N SER A 18 7.30 8.77 0.79
CA SER A 18 5.92 9.17 1.10
C SER A 18 4.90 8.23 0.45
N VAL A 19 5.15 7.77 -0.78
CA VAL A 19 4.32 6.73 -1.43
C VAL A 19 4.29 5.44 -0.61
N LEU A 20 5.46 4.98 -0.12
CA LEU A 20 5.55 3.78 0.72
C LEU A 20 4.81 3.94 2.05
N ASN A 21 4.94 5.10 2.71
CA ASN A 21 4.23 5.40 3.94
C ASN A 21 2.72 5.39 3.72
N ASP A 22 2.24 6.07 2.67
CA ASP A 22 0.81 6.11 2.35
C ASP A 22 0.26 4.71 2.02
N LEU A 23 1.03 3.89 1.29
CA LEU A 23 0.67 2.50 1.02
C LEU A 23 0.54 1.70 2.32
N THR A 24 1.52 1.83 3.21
CA THR A 24 1.53 1.14 4.51
C THR A 24 0.32 1.54 5.35
N GLU A 25 -0.02 2.83 5.40
CA GLU A 25 -1.18 3.33 6.14
C GLU A 25 -2.51 2.86 5.52
N ARG A 26 -2.62 2.83 4.19
CA ARG A 26 -3.81 2.27 3.51
C ARG A 26 -4.02 0.80 3.86
N VAL A 27 -2.96 -0.02 3.81
CA VAL A 27 -3.07 -1.45 4.15
C VAL A 27 -3.43 -1.65 5.62
N LYS A 28 -2.81 -0.92 6.55
CA LYS A 28 -3.18 -0.93 7.98
C LYS A 28 -4.64 -0.57 8.20
N LYS A 29 -5.11 0.47 7.50
CA LYS A 29 -6.49 0.94 7.61
C LYS A 29 -7.45 -0.15 7.15
N ARG A 30 -7.22 -0.76 5.98
CA ARG A 30 -8.06 -1.86 5.47
C ARG A 30 -8.08 -3.06 6.41
N ARG A 31 -6.93 -3.45 6.97
CA ARG A 31 -6.87 -4.50 8.01
C ARG A 31 -7.77 -4.17 9.21
N LYS A 32 -7.72 -2.93 9.72
CA LYS A 32 -8.54 -2.50 10.86
C LYS A 32 -10.03 -2.42 10.51
N GLU A 33 -10.39 -2.00 9.30
CA GLU A 33 -11.78 -2.00 8.80
C GLU A 33 -12.37 -3.42 8.81
N MET A 34 -11.56 -4.43 8.49
CA MET A 34 -11.91 -5.85 8.60
C MET A 34 -11.83 -6.42 10.03
N LYS A 35 -11.48 -5.59 11.02
CA LYS A 35 -11.30 -5.96 12.43
C LYS A 35 -10.23 -7.04 12.67
N PHE A 36 -9.24 -7.14 11.79
CA PHE A 36 -8.13 -8.08 11.98
C PHE A 36 -7.03 -7.45 12.82
N THR A 37 -6.50 -8.21 13.77
CA THR A 37 -5.19 -7.98 14.37
C THR A 37 -4.09 -8.30 13.36
N GLN A 38 -2.85 -7.86 13.62
CA GLN A 38 -1.69 -8.23 12.79
C GLN A 38 -1.47 -9.75 12.75
N LYS A 39 -1.76 -10.47 13.86
CA LYS A 39 -1.65 -11.93 13.92
C LYS A 39 -2.71 -12.62 13.06
N GLU A 40 -3.95 -12.11 13.07
CA GLU A 40 -5.01 -12.64 12.21
C GLU A 40 -4.73 -12.39 10.73
N LEU A 41 -4.22 -11.19 10.38
CA LEU A 41 -3.80 -10.93 9.00
C LEU A 41 -2.67 -11.86 8.56
N ALA A 42 -1.68 -12.09 9.43
CA ALA A 42 -0.60 -13.04 9.16
C ALA A 42 -1.14 -14.45 8.90
N ALA A 43 -2.03 -14.94 9.77
CA ALA A 43 -2.64 -16.26 9.61
C ALA A 43 -3.46 -16.39 8.32
N ARG A 44 -4.26 -15.38 7.97
CA ARG A 44 -5.11 -15.38 6.76
C ARG A 44 -4.33 -15.27 5.46
N SER A 45 -3.26 -14.48 5.45
CA SER A 45 -2.41 -14.28 4.28
C SER A 45 -1.35 -15.37 4.08
N GLY A 46 -1.10 -16.22 5.08
CA GLY A 46 0.03 -17.15 5.09
C GLY A 46 1.39 -16.47 5.24
N VAL A 47 1.43 -15.16 5.52
CA VAL A 47 2.65 -14.40 5.74
C VAL A 47 3.04 -14.45 7.22
N SER A 48 4.34 -14.49 7.53
CA SER A 48 4.78 -14.52 8.93
C SER A 48 4.33 -13.27 9.69
N TYR A 49 3.99 -13.42 10.98
CA TYR A 49 3.65 -12.28 11.84
C TYR A 49 4.77 -11.23 11.90
N ALA A 50 6.03 -11.67 11.91
CA ALA A 50 7.18 -10.78 11.91
C ALA A 50 7.24 -9.92 10.65
N SER A 51 6.90 -10.49 9.48
CA SER A 51 6.84 -9.78 8.20
C SER A 51 5.68 -8.78 8.18
N VAL A 52 4.48 -9.17 8.62
CA VAL A 52 3.33 -8.25 8.72
C VAL A 52 3.64 -7.08 9.66
N ARG A 53 4.22 -7.37 10.83
CA ARG A 53 4.62 -6.34 11.79
C ARG A 53 5.68 -5.41 11.21
N ARG A 54 6.70 -5.95 10.54
CA ARG A 54 7.78 -5.16 9.91
C ARG A 54 7.21 -4.25 8.83
N PHE A 55 6.39 -4.79 7.93
CA PHE A 55 5.70 -4.01 6.91
C PHE A 55 4.93 -2.85 7.51
N GLU A 56 4.08 -3.12 8.51
CA GLU A 56 3.33 -2.07 9.17
C GLU A 56 4.22 -1.09 9.98
N THR A 57 5.43 -1.46 10.37
CA THR A 57 6.31 -0.57 11.14
C THR A 57 7.15 0.34 10.23
N CYS A 58 7.75 -0.20 9.18
CA CYS A 58 8.74 0.52 8.37
C CYS A 58 8.50 0.44 6.84
N GLY A 59 7.47 -0.28 6.39
CA GLY A 59 7.14 -0.47 4.97
C GLY A 59 7.92 -1.60 4.28
N GLU A 60 8.79 -2.33 4.99
CA GLU A 60 9.62 -3.39 4.39
C GLU A 60 8.88 -4.73 4.33
N ILE A 61 8.77 -5.29 3.11
CA ILE A 61 8.20 -6.60 2.83
C ILE A 61 8.60 -7.07 1.42
N SER A 62 8.53 -8.39 1.14
CA SER A 62 8.61 -8.86 -0.25
C SER A 62 7.33 -8.54 -1.02
N LEU A 63 7.43 -8.34 -2.34
CA LEU A 63 6.25 -8.13 -3.19
C LEU A 63 5.25 -9.29 -3.09
N SER A 64 5.75 -10.54 -3.10
CA SER A 64 4.90 -11.73 -2.97
C SER A 64 4.08 -11.74 -1.68
N SER A 65 4.71 -11.42 -0.54
CA SER A 65 4.02 -11.36 0.75
C SER A 65 3.02 -10.20 0.80
N LEU A 66 3.33 -9.08 0.14
CA LEU A 66 2.39 -7.97 0.04
C LEU A 66 1.17 -8.32 -0.81
N MET A 67 1.34 -9.06 -1.91
CA MET A 67 0.22 -9.58 -2.72
C MET A 67 -0.62 -10.59 -1.92
N SER A 68 0.01 -11.46 -1.11
CA SER A 68 -0.72 -12.36 -0.20
C SER A 68 -1.53 -11.59 0.85
N ILE A 69 -0.98 -10.51 1.40
CA ILE A 69 -1.71 -9.60 2.30
C ILE A 69 -2.88 -8.93 1.56
N ALA A 70 -2.65 -8.44 0.34
CA ALA A 70 -3.68 -7.80 -0.47
C ALA A 70 -4.84 -8.77 -0.78
N ALA A 71 -4.53 -10.02 -1.14
CA ALA A 71 -5.53 -11.07 -1.33
C ALA A 71 -6.34 -11.34 -0.05
N ALA A 72 -5.68 -11.42 1.12
CA ALA A 72 -6.36 -11.61 2.40
C ALA A 72 -7.22 -10.41 2.86
N LEU A 73 -7.06 -9.26 2.22
CA LEU A 73 -7.80 -8.02 2.47
C LEU A 73 -8.81 -7.70 1.34
N ASP A 74 -9.05 -8.64 0.43
CA ASP A 74 -9.91 -8.47 -0.76
C ASP A 74 -9.49 -7.26 -1.62
N CYS A 75 -8.18 -7.08 -1.78
CA CYS A 75 -7.51 -5.98 -2.48
C CYS A 75 -6.56 -6.46 -3.60
N LEU A 76 -6.68 -7.72 -4.05
CA LEU A 76 -5.76 -8.25 -5.06
C LEU A 76 -5.88 -7.52 -6.42
N GLU A 77 -7.10 -7.08 -6.77
CA GLU A 77 -7.36 -6.31 -8.00
C GLU A 77 -6.62 -4.97 -8.04
N ASP A 78 -6.30 -4.38 -6.89
CA ASP A 78 -5.49 -3.15 -6.82
C ASP A 78 -4.09 -3.37 -7.42
N PHE A 79 -3.52 -4.57 -7.24
CA PHE A 79 -2.23 -4.96 -7.82
C PHE A 79 -2.34 -5.29 -9.30
N ASP A 80 -3.42 -5.95 -9.71
CA ASP A 80 -3.68 -6.25 -11.13
C ASP A 80 -3.84 -4.97 -11.96
N GLY A 81 -4.39 -3.91 -11.36
CA GLY A 81 -4.50 -2.58 -11.99
C GLY A 81 -3.19 -1.79 -12.05
N LEU A 82 -2.12 -2.19 -11.36
CA LEU A 82 -0.84 -1.46 -11.39
C LEU A 82 -0.22 -1.54 -12.79
N PHE A 83 0.08 -0.37 -13.35
CA PHE A 83 0.67 -0.22 -14.70
C PHE A 83 -0.20 -0.75 -15.85
N ALA A 84 -1.48 -1.08 -15.62
CA ALA A 84 -2.38 -1.58 -16.67
C ALA A 84 -2.78 -0.50 -17.70
N LYS A 85 -2.76 0.78 -17.31
CA LYS A 85 -3.05 1.90 -18.24
C LYS A 85 -1.83 2.22 -19.10
N LYS A 86 -2.00 2.18 -20.43
CA LYS A 86 -1.00 2.73 -21.36
C LYS A 86 -0.90 4.24 -21.13
N ALA A 87 0.33 4.76 -21.11
CA ALA A 87 0.53 6.18 -21.27
C ALA A 87 -0.05 6.59 -22.63
N ILE A 88 -1.01 7.51 -22.63
CA ILE A 88 -1.46 8.16 -23.87
C ILE A 88 -0.29 9.04 -24.30
N LEU A 89 0.53 8.53 -25.23
CA LEU A 89 1.72 9.23 -25.69
C LEU A 89 1.36 10.27 -26.75
N ASN A 90 0.25 10.08 -27.47
CA ASN A 90 -0.23 11.03 -28.47
C ASN A 90 -1.76 11.12 -28.48
N LEU A 91 -2.28 12.26 -28.96
CA LEU A 91 -3.72 12.55 -29.07
C LEU A 91 -4.50 11.51 -29.91
N LYS A 92 -3.81 10.74 -30.75
CA LYS A 92 -4.40 9.66 -31.57
C LYS A 92 -4.75 8.39 -30.78
N ASP A 93 -4.21 8.23 -29.58
CA ASP A 93 -4.48 7.08 -28.71
C ASP A 93 -5.68 7.33 -27.76
N PHE A 94 -6.32 8.49 -27.89
CA PHE A 94 -7.52 8.85 -27.13
C PHE A 94 -8.76 8.40 -27.93
N GLU A 95 -9.25 7.20 -27.65
CA GLU A 95 -10.59 6.76 -28.11
C GLU A 95 -11.63 7.28 -27.11
N GLY A 96 -12.26 8.40 -27.47
CA GLY A 96 -13.46 8.93 -26.83
C GLY A 96 -14.71 8.59 -27.64
#